data_AF-A0A0C3S3N2-F1
#
_entry.id   AF-A0A0C3S3N2-F1
#
_cell.length_a   1.000
_cell.length_b   1.000
_cell.length_c   1.000
_cell.angle_alpha   90.00
_cell.angle_beta   90.00
_cell.angle_gamma   90.00
#
_symmetry.space_group_name_H-M   'P 1'
#
loop_
_entity.id
_entity.type
_entity.pdbx_description
1 polymer ?
#
loop_
_entity_poly.entity_id
_entity_poly.type
_entity_poly.pdbx_seq_one_letter_code
_entity_poly.pdbx_strand_id
1 'polypeptide(L)'
;MPYFPHPGGPGNGGPPPGSRAKPKRLKAHTVTSRSYSIPMVPRDRKGRPLLPLNVGIMTVISLGEVCMREHFHTERYIFPVGYEVTRRYLSTVDPNAEVVYRCKILDGGDGPKFQITSDDLPEKTIVAGTATGAWSVIVRCANHIRNRQHSNSVSGPDFFGLGQNTIKHLIQELPGADRLRDYVWQNFVEGGPLGGRHAAVIPALPE
;
A
#
# COMPACT_ATOMS: atom_id res chain seq x y z
N MET A 1 44.48 -40.94 39.06
CA MET A 1 45.66 -40.06 39.24
C MET A 1 46.45 -40.11 37.94
N PRO A 2 46.61 -38.97 37.25
CA PRO A 2 47.53 -37.92 37.68
C PRO A 2 46.87 -36.55 37.88
N TYR A 3 47.64 -35.66 38.52
CA TYR A 3 47.30 -34.35 39.09
C TYR A 3 48.00 -33.22 38.31
N PHE A 4 47.56 -31.98 38.59
CA PHE A 4 48.09 -30.64 38.23
C PHE A 4 47.49 -29.93 36.99
N PRO A 5 47.37 -28.58 36.98
CA PRO A 5 47.19 -27.62 38.09
C PRO A 5 46.06 -26.60 37.84
N HIS A 6 45.58 -25.95 38.92
CA HIS A 6 44.77 -24.72 38.86
C HIS A 6 45.62 -23.49 38.52
N PRO A 7 45.02 -22.47 37.86
CA PRO A 7 45.36 -21.09 38.17
C PRO A 7 44.13 -20.17 38.36
N GLY A 8 44.15 -19.44 39.48
CA GLY A 8 43.80 -18.02 39.65
C GLY A 8 42.43 -17.49 39.19
N GLY A 9 41.61 -17.05 40.14
CA GLY A 9 40.80 -15.82 39.95
C GLY A 9 41.61 -14.58 40.36
N PRO A 10 41.06 -13.35 40.36
CA PRO A 10 39.76 -12.86 39.85
C PRO A 10 39.94 -11.70 38.83
N GLY A 11 38.92 -11.43 38.00
CA GLY A 11 38.94 -10.31 37.05
C GLY A 11 37.56 -9.68 36.91
N ASN A 12 37.25 -8.73 37.80
CA ASN A 12 36.02 -7.96 37.81
C ASN A 12 36.07 -6.90 36.70
N GLY A 13 35.64 -7.26 35.49
CA GLY A 13 35.54 -6.35 34.34
C GLY A 13 34.16 -5.69 34.27
N GLY A 14 33.97 -4.60 35.02
CA GLY A 14 32.79 -3.74 34.82
C GLY A 14 32.78 -3.11 33.42
N PRO A 15 31.61 -2.86 32.82
CA PRO A 15 31.54 -2.24 31.50
C PRO A 15 32.06 -0.79 31.53
N PRO A 16 32.72 -0.31 30.46
CA PRO A 16 33.25 1.05 30.41
C PRO A 16 32.11 2.08 30.46
N PRO A 17 32.23 3.15 31.26
CA PRO A 17 31.23 4.21 31.33
C PRO A 17 31.36 5.13 30.11
N GLY A 18 30.23 5.43 29.46
CA GLY A 18 30.09 6.62 28.63
C GLY A 18 30.24 6.42 27.12
N SER A 19 29.40 5.58 26.51
CA SER A 19 28.95 5.90 25.14
C SER A 19 27.65 6.70 25.25
N ARG A 20 27.77 8.04 25.25
CA ARG A 20 26.63 8.93 25.08
C ARG A 20 26.08 8.64 23.68
N ALA A 21 25.02 7.84 23.60
CA ALA A 21 24.35 7.55 22.35
C ALA A 21 23.96 8.88 21.71
N LYS A 22 24.57 9.20 20.56
CA LYS A 22 24.22 10.40 19.80
C LYS A 22 22.71 10.34 19.57
N PRO A 23 21.95 11.43 19.82
CA PRO A 23 20.53 11.44 19.56
C PRO A 23 20.32 10.99 18.12
N LYS A 24 19.54 9.91 17.93
CA LYS A 24 19.14 9.45 16.60
C LYS A 24 18.51 10.66 15.91
N ARG A 25 19.18 11.17 14.88
CA ARG A 25 18.67 12.25 14.03
C ARG A 25 17.23 11.89 13.68
N LEU A 26 16.26 12.64 14.21
CA LEU A 26 14.85 12.53 13.81
C LEU A 26 14.86 12.57 12.29
N LYS A 27 14.44 11.48 11.64
CA LYS A 27 14.32 11.47 10.20
C LYS A 27 13.31 12.56 9.88
N ALA A 28 13.75 13.63 9.23
CA ALA A 28 12.84 14.63 8.70
C ALA A 28 11.77 13.87 7.90
N HIS A 29 10.49 14.15 8.18
CA HIS A 29 9.39 13.60 7.39
C HIS A 29 9.71 13.87 5.92
N THR A 30 9.88 12.81 5.14
CA THR A 30 10.25 12.94 3.72
C THR A 30 9.07 13.39 2.88
N VAL A 31 7.85 13.26 3.42
CA VAL A 31 6.60 13.65 2.79
C VAL A 31 6.18 15.02 3.30
N THR A 32 5.89 15.93 2.38
CA THR A 32 5.31 17.24 2.68
C THR A 32 3.87 17.31 2.18
N SER A 33 3.06 18.18 2.79
CA SER A 33 1.73 18.48 2.27
C SER A 33 1.87 19.17 0.91
N ARG A 34 1.08 18.72 -0.07
CA ARG A 34 1.02 19.29 -1.42
C ARG A 34 -0.43 19.44 -1.86
N SER A 35 -0.64 20.29 -2.86
CA SER A 35 -1.94 20.50 -3.50
C SER A 35 -1.98 19.81 -4.86
N TYR A 36 -3.07 19.11 -5.15
CA TYR A 36 -3.28 18.43 -6.43
C TYR A 36 -4.67 18.76 -6.99
N SER A 37 -4.76 19.06 -8.29
CA SER A 37 -6.03 19.06 -9.00
C SER A 37 -6.40 17.61 -9.36
N ILE A 38 -7.67 17.24 -9.16
CA ILE A 38 -8.20 15.93 -9.55
C ILE A 38 -9.48 16.12 -10.38
N PRO A 39 -9.84 15.14 -11.24
CA PRO A 39 -11.12 15.18 -11.93
C PRO A 39 -12.29 15.23 -10.95
N MET A 40 -13.43 15.77 -11.41
CA MET A 40 -14.67 15.75 -10.63
C MET A 40 -15.05 14.31 -10.28
N VAL A 41 -15.35 14.05 -9.01
CA VAL A 41 -15.81 12.74 -8.57
C VAL A 41 -17.33 12.67 -8.68
N PRO A 42 -17.89 11.69 -9.41
CA PRO A 42 -19.32 11.41 -9.39
C PRO A 42 -19.78 11.02 -7.98
N ARG A 43 -20.77 11.73 -7.43
CA ARG A 43 -21.27 11.53 -6.06
C ARG A 43 -22.79 11.37 -6.03
N ASP A 44 -23.29 10.67 -5.02
CA ASP A 44 -24.71 10.57 -4.72
C ASP A 44 -25.26 11.87 -4.08
N ARG A 45 -26.57 11.92 -3.82
CA ARG A 45 -27.21 13.08 -3.17
C ARG A 45 -26.69 13.38 -1.76
N LYS A 46 -26.02 12.41 -1.12
CA LYS A 46 -25.41 12.54 0.21
C LYS A 46 -23.92 12.92 0.12
N GLY A 47 -23.41 13.20 -1.09
CA GLY A 47 -22.02 13.56 -1.33
C GLY A 47 -21.05 12.37 -1.29
N ARG A 48 -21.54 11.14 -1.21
CA ARG A 48 -20.67 9.95 -1.20
C ARG A 48 -20.28 9.58 -2.64
N PRO A 49 -19.04 9.14 -2.89
CA PRO A 49 -18.63 8.72 -4.23
C PRO A 49 -19.50 7.56 -4.73
N LEU A 50 -19.90 7.62 -6.00
CA LEU A 50 -20.63 6.54 -6.66
C LEU A 50 -19.65 5.40 -6.97
N LEU A 51 -19.69 4.35 -6.15
CA LEU A 51 -18.94 3.11 -6.38
C LEU A 51 -19.84 2.06 -7.06
N PRO A 52 -19.29 1.17 -7.91
CA PRO A 52 -17.88 1.13 -8.32
C PRO A 52 -17.46 2.32 -9.20
N LEU A 53 -16.22 2.79 -9.02
CA LEU A 53 -15.69 3.99 -9.69
C LEU A 53 -14.43 3.66 -10.47
N ASN A 54 -14.43 3.91 -11.79
CA ASN A 54 -13.22 3.81 -12.59
C ASN A 54 -12.32 5.01 -12.34
N VAL A 55 -11.07 4.74 -11.98
CA VAL A 55 -9.98 5.71 -11.82
C VAL A 55 -8.79 5.22 -12.65
N GLY A 56 -8.74 5.64 -13.91
CA GLY A 56 -7.72 5.21 -14.87
C GLY A 56 -7.82 3.72 -15.19
N ILE A 57 -6.77 2.94 -14.90
CA ILE A 57 -6.74 1.49 -15.13
C ILE A 57 -7.35 0.67 -13.98
N MET A 58 -7.91 1.34 -12.98
CA MET A 58 -8.39 0.74 -11.75
C MET A 58 -9.88 0.97 -11.60
N THR A 59 -10.59 0.01 -11.04
CA THR A 59 -11.97 0.18 -10.61
C THR A 59 -12.01 0.06 -9.10
N VAL A 60 -12.40 1.14 -8.42
CA VAL A 60 -12.61 1.17 -6.97
C VAL A 60 -13.96 0.53 -6.67
N ILE A 61 -13.94 -0.57 -5.94
CA ILE A 61 -15.14 -1.33 -5.56
C ILE A 61 -15.60 -0.92 -4.17
N SER A 62 -14.66 -0.78 -3.23
CA SER A 62 -14.90 -0.35 -1.85
C SER A 62 -13.73 0.48 -1.35
N LEU A 63 -14.01 1.57 -0.63
CA LEU A 63 -12.98 2.38 0.02
C LEU A 63 -12.57 1.81 1.39
N GLY A 64 -13.37 0.90 1.96
CA GLY A 64 -13.13 0.35 3.30
C GLY A 64 -13.33 1.35 4.43
N GLU A 65 -12.76 1.03 5.59
CA GLU A 65 -12.86 1.80 6.83
C GLU A 65 -11.48 2.10 7.42
N VAL A 66 -11.31 3.30 7.96
CA VAL A 66 -10.06 3.70 8.61
C VAL A 66 -9.85 2.91 9.90
N CYS A 67 -8.69 2.27 10.03
CA CYS A 67 -8.28 1.58 11.24
C CYS A 67 -7.32 2.47 12.04
N MET A 68 -7.65 2.74 13.31
CA MET A 68 -6.86 3.61 14.20
C MET A 68 -5.65 2.91 14.83
N ARG A 69 -5.49 1.60 14.63
CA ARG A 69 -4.34 0.84 15.14
C ARG A 69 -3.05 1.24 14.42
N GLU A 70 -1.93 0.99 15.09
CA GLU A 70 -0.61 1.14 14.50
C GLU A 70 -0.47 0.31 13.21
N HIS A 71 0.40 0.74 12.31
CA HIS A 71 0.71 0.08 11.02
C HIS A 71 -0.37 0.13 9.91
N PHE A 72 -1.59 0.58 10.19
CA PHE A 72 -2.63 0.79 9.17
C PHE A 72 -2.51 2.13 8.42
N HIS A 73 -1.45 2.89 8.67
CA HIS A 73 -1.07 4.05 7.87
C HIS A 73 0.44 4.30 7.95
N THR A 74 0.91 5.17 7.06
CA THR A 74 2.26 5.72 6.98
C THR A 74 2.14 7.21 6.70
N GLU A 75 3.27 7.93 6.63
CA GLU A 75 3.31 9.32 6.14
C GLU A 75 2.63 9.52 4.78
N ARG A 76 2.62 8.49 3.92
CA ARG A 76 2.20 8.60 2.51
C ARG A 76 0.85 7.95 2.21
N TYR A 77 0.50 6.90 2.94
CA TYR A 77 -0.64 6.04 2.62
C TYR A 77 -1.44 5.70 3.86
N ILE A 78 -2.75 5.64 3.70
CA ILE A 78 -3.70 5.03 4.63
C ILE A 78 -4.08 3.66 4.05
N PHE A 79 -4.23 2.64 4.90
CA PHE A 79 -4.59 1.28 4.51
C PHE A 79 -5.95 0.90 5.12
N PRO A 80 -7.09 1.31 4.52
CA PRO A 80 -8.40 1.03 5.08
C PRO A 80 -8.72 -0.46 5.06
N VAL A 81 -9.31 -0.97 6.13
CA VAL A 81 -9.79 -2.36 6.20
C VAL A 81 -11.02 -2.49 5.30
N GLY A 82 -11.06 -3.53 4.46
CA GLY A 82 -12.15 -3.73 3.50
C GLY A 82 -12.04 -2.86 2.24
N TYR A 83 -10.92 -2.14 2.06
CA TYR A 83 -10.60 -1.50 0.78
C TYR A 83 -10.49 -2.55 -0.32
N GLU A 84 -11.11 -2.29 -1.45
CA GLU A 84 -11.16 -3.19 -2.59
C GLU A 84 -11.09 -2.43 -3.92
N VAL A 85 -10.14 -2.84 -4.77
CA VAL A 85 -10.01 -2.37 -6.15
C VAL A 85 -9.80 -3.54 -7.09
N THR A 86 -10.15 -3.35 -8.36
CA THR A 86 -9.66 -4.20 -9.43
C THR A 86 -8.71 -3.44 -10.33
N ARG A 87 -7.78 -4.15 -10.97
CA ARG A 87 -6.92 -3.60 -12.02
C ARG A 87 -6.56 -4.65 -13.05
N ARG A 88 -6.38 -4.22 -14.30
CA ARG A 88 -5.86 -5.09 -15.38
C ARG A 88 -4.34 -5.19 -15.27
N TYR A 89 -3.83 -6.40 -15.44
CA TYR A 89 -2.40 -6.67 -15.56
C TYR A 89 -2.15 -7.99 -16.30
N LEU A 90 -0.88 -8.25 -16.62
CA LEU A 90 -0.44 -9.48 -17.29
C LEU A 90 -0.85 -10.73 -16.49
N SER A 91 -1.44 -11.72 -17.18
CA SER A 91 -1.76 -13.02 -16.58
C SER A 91 -0.50 -13.76 -16.12
N THR A 92 -0.66 -14.55 -15.05
CA THR A 92 0.34 -15.49 -14.53
C THR A 92 0.15 -16.92 -15.05
N VAL A 93 -0.84 -17.14 -15.92
CA VAL A 93 -1.20 -18.43 -16.52
C VAL A 93 -0.97 -18.41 -18.04
N ASP A 94 -1.45 -17.37 -18.72
CA ASP A 94 -1.31 -17.20 -20.17
C ASP A 94 -0.32 -16.05 -20.50
N PRO A 95 0.81 -16.32 -21.18
CA PRO A 95 1.78 -15.29 -21.53
C PRO A 95 1.24 -14.22 -22.50
N ASN A 96 0.14 -14.49 -23.20
CA ASN A 96 -0.45 -13.58 -24.19
C ASN A 96 -1.69 -12.84 -23.67
N ALA A 97 -2.15 -13.13 -22.46
CA ALA A 97 -3.35 -12.51 -21.89
C ALA A 97 -3.03 -11.46 -20.81
N GLU A 98 -3.95 -10.51 -20.69
CA GLU A 98 -4.15 -9.70 -19.49
C GLU A 98 -5.42 -10.14 -18.79
N VAL A 99 -5.41 -10.07 -17.47
CA VAL A 99 -6.54 -10.45 -16.62
C VAL A 99 -6.78 -9.39 -15.58
N VAL A 100 -7.96 -9.44 -14.99
CA VAL A 100 -8.33 -8.56 -13.88
C VAL A 100 -7.83 -9.18 -12.59
N TYR A 101 -7.12 -8.38 -11.81
CA TYR A 101 -6.70 -8.69 -10.45
C TYR A 101 -7.55 -7.90 -9.47
N ARG A 102 -8.17 -8.60 -8.53
CA ARG A 102 -8.90 -8.05 -7.39
C ARG A 102 -7.98 -7.94 -6.19
N CYS A 103 -7.79 -6.72 -5.70
CA CYS A 103 -6.90 -6.39 -4.61
C CYS A 103 -7.72 -5.96 -3.40
N LYS A 104 -7.49 -6.60 -2.24
CA LYS A 104 -8.16 -6.26 -0.98
C LYS A 104 -7.16 -5.94 0.13
N ILE A 105 -7.53 -5.03 1.01
CA ILE A 105 -6.83 -4.82 2.29
C ILE A 105 -7.70 -5.43 3.38
N LEU A 106 -7.17 -6.45 4.07
CA LEU A 106 -7.84 -7.15 5.15
C LEU A 106 -7.29 -6.69 6.50
N ASP A 107 -8.08 -6.91 7.55
CA ASP A 107 -7.60 -6.84 8.92
C ASP A 107 -6.74 -8.06 9.26
N GLY A 108 -5.45 -7.84 9.49
CA GLY A 108 -4.51 -8.88 9.89
C GLY A 108 -4.25 -8.96 11.40
N GLY A 109 -5.01 -8.26 12.23
CA GLY A 109 -4.76 -8.12 13.67
C GLY A 109 -3.67 -7.09 13.95
N ASP A 110 -2.43 -7.44 13.68
CA ASP A 110 -1.24 -6.60 13.98
C ASP A 110 -0.92 -5.58 12.86
N GLY A 111 -1.64 -5.63 11.74
CA GLY A 111 -1.43 -4.75 10.60
C GLY A 111 -2.25 -5.19 9.39
N PRO A 112 -2.26 -4.39 8.31
CA PRO A 112 -3.00 -4.74 7.10
C PRO A 112 -2.44 -6.00 6.43
N LYS A 113 -3.32 -6.84 5.88
CA LYS A 113 -2.94 -7.88 4.92
C LYS A 113 -3.40 -7.50 3.53
N PHE A 114 -2.52 -7.65 2.57
CA PHE A 114 -2.75 -7.30 1.17
C PHE A 114 -3.03 -8.59 0.42
N GLN A 115 -4.29 -8.77 0.02
CA GLN A 115 -4.76 -9.90 -0.74
C GLN A 115 -4.86 -9.54 -2.23
N ILE A 116 -4.43 -10.45 -3.11
CA ILE A 116 -4.61 -10.35 -4.55
C ILE A 116 -5.17 -11.68 -5.08
N THR A 117 -6.26 -11.61 -5.84
CA THR A 117 -6.88 -12.74 -6.52
C THR A 117 -7.01 -12.39 -8.01
N SER A 118 -6.57 -13.26 -8.92
CA SER A 118 -6.80 -13.08 -10.36
C SER A 118 -8.07 -13.78 -10.80
N ASP A 119 -8.73 -13.24 -11.82
CA ASP A 119 -9.96 -13.84 -12.35
C ASP A 119 -9.70 -15.15 -13.13
N ASP A 120 -8.47 -15.38 -13.62
CA ASP A 120 -8.06 -16.59 -14.33
C ASP A 120 -7.46 -17.69 -13.45
N LEU A 121 -7.18 -17.39 -12.17
CA LEU A 121 -6.61 -18.34 -11.21
C LEU A 121 -7.09 -18.04 -9.78
N PRO A 122 -8.42 -18.05 -9.54
CA PRO A 122 -9.01 -17.57 -8.28
C PRO A 122 -8.61 -18.41 -7.06
N GLU A 123 -8.27 -19.69 -7.26
CA GLU A 123 -7.86 -20.61 -6.20
C GLU A 123 -6.44 -20.32 -5.67
N LYS A 124 -5.61 -19.58 -6.41
CA LYS A 124 -4.27 -19.17 -5.97
C LYS A 124 -4.21 -17.72 -5.54
N THR A 125 -5.05 -17.40 -4.56
CA THR A 125 -5.04 -16.09 -3.90
C THR A 125 -3.74 -15.87 -3.13
N ILE A 126 -3.14 -14.69 -3.32
CA ILE A 126 -1.89 -14.29 -2.65
C ILE A 126 -2.23 -13.36 -1.50
N VAL A 127 -1.65 -13.60 -0.32
CA VAL A 127 -1.78 -12.73 0.85
C VAL A 127 -0.39 -12.40 1.38
N ALA A 128 -0.10 -11.12 1.59
CA ALA A 128 1.17 -10.66 2.17
C ALA A 128 0.97 -9.54 3.19
N GLY A 129 1.96 -9.30 4.06
CA GLY A 129 1.93 -8.19 5.02
C GLY A 129 2.19 -6.81 4.39
N THR A 130 2.58 -6.74 3.11
CA THR A 130 2.79 -5.48 2.39
C THR A 130 2.25 -5.56 0.97
N ALA A 131 1.76 -4.44 0.44
CA ALA A 131 1.29 -4.33 -0.95
C ALA A 131 2.39 -4.75 -1.95
N THR A 132 3.63 -4.32 -1.70
CA THR A 132 4.78 -4.68 -2.54
C THR A 132 5.07 -6.16 -2.48
N GLY A 133 4.97 -6.79 -1.30
CA GLY A 133 5.13 -8.24 -1.15
C GLY A 133 4.14 -9.03 -2.00
N ALA A 134 2.85 -8.66 -1.95
CA ALA A 134 1.81 -9.32 -2.73
C ALA A 134 2.05 -9.16 -4.25
N TRP A 135 2.25 -7.92 -4.72
CA TRP A 135 2.46 -7.67 -6.16
C TRP A 135 3.77 -8.21 -6.71
N SER A 136 4.83 -8.28 -5.90
CA SER A 136 6.12 -8.84 -6.34
C SER A 136 5.99 -10.31 -6.74
N VAL A 137 5.11 -11.08 -6.09
CA VAL A 137 4.85 -12.47 -6.46
C VAL A 137 4.18 -12.53 -7.84
N ILE A 138 3.11 -11.75 -8.06
CA ILE A 138 2.42 -11.68 -9.36
C ILE A 138 3.38 -11.27 -10.48
N VAL A 139 4.15 -10.19 -10.28
CA VAL A 139 5.08 -9.71 -11.31
C VAL A 139 6.17 -10.73 -11.62
N ARG A 140 6.69 -11.44 -10.60
CA ARG A 140 7.65 -12.52 -10.81
C ARG A 140 7.05 -13.66 -11.64
N CYS A 141 5.86 -14.12 -11.30
CA CYS A 141 5.17 -15.18 -12.05
C CYS A 141 4.87 -14.75 -13.50
N ALA A 142 4.35 -13.54 -13.70
CA ALA A 142 4.03 -13.01 -15.02
C ALA A 142 5.27 -12.85 -15.92
N ASN A 143 6.42 -12.46 -15.32
CA ASN A 143 7.69 -12.39 -16.03
C ASN A 143 8.27 -13.78 -16.33
N HIS A 144 8.13 -14.73 -15.39
CA HIS A 144 8.62 -16.09 -15.55
C HIS A 144 8.00 -16.78 -16.75
N ILE A 145 6.67 -16.75 -16.90
CA ILE A 145 5.99 -17.39 -18.04
C ILE A 145 6.31 -16.71 -19.40
N ARG A 146 6.88 -15.51 -19.36
CA ARG A 146 7.31 -14.73 -20.54
C ARG A 146 8.82 -14.77 -20.77
N ASN A 147 9.57 -15.59 -20.04
CA ASN A 147 11.03 -15.69 -20.10
C ASN A 147 11.75 -14.34 -19.94
N ARG A 148 11.19 -13.42 -19.14
CA ARG A 148 11.80 -12.10 -18.87
C ARG A 148 12.70 -12.18 -17.64
N GLN A 149 14.00 -11.95 -17.83
CA GLN A 149 15.02 -12.06 -16.77
C GLN A 149 15.04 -10.87 -15.79
N HIS A 150 14.53 -9.70 -16.19
CA HIS A 150 14.56 -8.50 -15.37
C HIS A 150 13.15 -8.14 -14.85
N SER A 151 13.04 -8.00 -13.53
CA SER A 151 11.87 -7.40 -12.91
C SER A 151 12.04 -5.90 -12.85
N ASN A 152 11.08 -5.14 -13.38
CA ASN A 152 10.95 -3.74 -13.03
C ASN A 152 10.62 -3.64 -11.53
N SER A 153 11.14 -2.61 -10.85
CA SER A 153 10.72 -2.31 -9.48
C SER A 153 9.23 -1.97 -9.47
N VAL A 154 8.44 -2.66 -8.66
CA VAL A 154 7.01 -2.41 -8.52
C VAL A 154 6.78 -1.56 -7.28
N SER A 155 6.08 -0.45 -7.43
CA SER A 155 5.48 0.25 -6.28
C SER A 155 4.16 -0.45 -5.95
N GLY A 156 4.21 -1.39 -5.00
CA GLY A 156 3.03 -2.15 -4.57
C GLY A 156 1.83 -1.27 -4.19
N PRO A 157 1.99 -0.20 -3.38
CA PRO A 157 0.91 0.71 -3.05
C PRO A 157 0.27 1.36 -4.29
N ASP A 158 1.05 1.70 -5.31
CA ASP A 158 0.53 2.26 -6.56
C ASP A 158 -0.26 1.22 -7.36
N PHE A 159 0.18 -0.04 -7.33
CA PHE A 159 -0.57 -1.16 -7.92
C PHE A 159 -1.83 -1.50 -7.12
N PHE A 160 -1.92 -1.12 -5.85
CA PHE A 160 -3.17 -1.10 -5.08
C PHE A 160 -3.99 0.19 -5.28
N GLY A 161 -3.50 1.15 -6.08
CA GLY A 161 -4.18 2.41 -6.36
C GLY A 161 -4.03 3.47 -5.28
N LEU A 162 -3.38 3.14 -4.16
CA LEU A 162 -3.15 4.04 -3.04
C LEU A 162 -2.25 5.23 -3.42
N GLY A 163 -1.55 5.13 -4.56
CA GLY A 163 -0.81 6.22 -5.18
C GLY A 163 -1.63 7.25 -5.93
N GLN A 164 -2.81 6.86 -6.44
CA GLN A 164 -3.65 7.69 -7.30
C GLN A 164 -4.27 8.83 -6.48
N ASN A 165 -4.09 10.07 -6.94
CA ASN A 165 -4.55 11.25 -6.20
C ASN A 165 -6.07 11.23 -5.96
N THR A 166 -6.88 10.80 -6.93
CA THR A 166 -8.32 10.64 -6.73
C THR A 166 -8.63 9.61 -5.63
N ILE A 167 -7.96 8.45 -5.62
CA ILE A 167 -8.19 7.43 -4.60
C ILE A 167 -7.72 7.92 -3.22
N LYS A 168 -6.56 8.59 -3.14
CA LYS A 168 -6.08 9.23 -1.91
C LYS A 168 -7.07 10.24 -1.35
N HIS A 169 -7.62 11.08 -2.22
CA HIS A 169 -8.67 12.04 -1.85
C HIS A 169 -9.88 11.33 -1.23
N LEU A 170 -10.40 10.31 -1.91
CA LEU A 170 -11.54 9.54 -1.40
C LEU A 170 -11.25 8.81 -0.09
N ILE A 171 -10.03 8.31 0.11
CA ILE A 171 -9.61 7.70 1.38
C ILE A 171 -9.46 8.76 2.49
N GLN A 172 -8.97 9.96 2.18
CA GLN A 172 -8.90 11.06 3.15
C GLN A 172 -10.30 11.53 3.60
N GLU A 173 -11.32 11.38 2.76
CA GLU A 173 -12.72 11.69 3.13
C GLU A 173 -13.36 10.64 4.05
N LEU A 174 -12.71 9.50 4.30
CA LEU A 174 -13.24 8.49 5.20
C LEU A 174 -13.27 8.99 6.64
N PRO A 175 -14.32 8.66 7.42
CA PRO A 175 -14.39 9.01 8.83
C PRO A 175 -13.16 8.55 9.61
N GLY A 176 -12.52 9.49 10.31
CA GLY A 176 -11.36 9.24 11.17
C GLY A 176 -10.00 9.34 10.48
N ALA A 177 -9.94 9.53 9.15
CA ALA A 177 -8.68 9.75 8.43
C ALA A 177 -7.91 10.99 8.93
N ASP A 178 -8.65 12.03 9.32
CA ASP A 178 -8.15 13.29 9.90
C ASP A 178 -7.45 13.13 11.26
N ARG A 179 -7.64 11.98 11.92
CA ARG A 179 -7.07 11.67 13.25
C ARG A 179 -5.80 10.81 13.17
N LEU A 180 -5.36 10.43 11.98
CA LEU A 180 -4.17 9.60 11.78
C LEU A 180 -2.89 10.44 11.93
N ARG A 181 -2.19 10.26 13.04
CA ARG A 181 -1.11 11.16 13.48
C ARG A 181 0.11 11.19 12.55
N ASP A 182 0.45 10.06 11.96
CA ASP A 182 1.65 9.96 11.11
C ASP A 182 1.35 10.32 9.66
N TYR A 183 0.09 10.34 9.24
CA TYR A 183 -0.29 10.57 7.85
C TYR A 183 -0.17 12.06 7.48
N VAL A 184 0.56 12.34 6.40
CA VAL A 184 0.73 13.73 5.93
C VAL A 184 -0.42 14.10 4.99
N TRP A 185 -1.37 14.87 5.52
CA TRP A 185 -2.54 15.35 4.79
C TRP A 185 -2.17 16.08 3.49
N GLN A 186 -2.85 15.73 2.40
CA GLN A 186 -2.71 16.36 1.10
C GLN A 186 -3.97 17.17 0.78
N ASN A 187 -3.82 18.24 0.01
CA ASN A 187 -4.94 19.07 -0.43
C ASN A 187 -5.34 18.66 -1.84
N PHE A 188 -6.63 18.43 -2.07
CA PHE A 188 -7.17 18.06 -3.38
C PHE A 188 -8.24 19.04 -3.82
N VAL A 189 -8.20 19.43 -5.10
CA VAL A 189 -9.19 20.32 -5.73
C VAL A 189 -9.89 19.54 -6.85
N GLU A 190 -11.15 19.17 -6.62
CA GLU A 190 -12.00 18.53 -7.64
C GLU A 190 -12.40 19.51 -8.73
N GLY A 191 -12.29 19.10 -10.00
CA GLY A 191 -12.66 19.93 -11.15
C GLY A 191 -11.74 21.14 -11.38
N GLY A 192 -10.60 21.21 -10.67
CA GLY A 192 -9.58 22.23 -10.90
C GLY A 192 -8.88 22.06 -12.26
N PRO A 193 -8.03 23.02 -12.68
CA PRO A 193 -7.25 22.89 -13.91
C PRO A 193 -6.42 21.61 -13.86
N LEU A 194 -6.80 20.64 -14.68
CA LEU A 194 -6.06 19.41 -14.85
C LEU A 194 -4.83 19.75 -15.69
N GLY A 195 -3.64 19.43 -15.18
CA GLY A 195 -2.39 19.54 -15.90
C GLY A 195 -2.31 18.47 -16.99
N GLY A 196 -1.15 17.82 -17.16
CA GLY A 196 -0.98 16.71 -18.12
C GLY A 196 -1.86 15.47 -17.84
N ARG A 197 -1.31 14.25 -17.99
CA ARG A 197 -2.09 13.00 -17.94
C ARG A 197 -2.77 12.76 -16.57
N HIS A 198 -4.04 13.18 -16.42
CA HIS A 198 -4.92 12.74 -15.33
C HIS A 198 -5.70 11.50 -15.77
N ALA A 199 -5.86 10.55 -14.85
CA ALA A 199 -6.70 9.39 -15.06
C ALA A 199 -8.17 9.81 -15.19
N ALA A 200 -8.91 9.22 -16.13
CA ALA A 200 -10.35 9.43 -16.21
C ALA A 200 -11.03 8.93 -14.92
N VAL A 201 -12.01 9.68 -14.42
CA VAL A 201 -12.81 9.34 -13.24
C VAL A 201 -14.27 9.28 -13.69
N ILE A 202 -14.81 8.07 -13.83
CA ILE A 202 -16.16 7.84 -14.31
C ILE A 202 -16.81 6.71 -13.50
N PRO A 203 -18.14 6.73 -13.27
CA PRO A 203 -18.81 5.59 -12.67
C PRO A 203 -18.56 4.34 -13.53
N ALA A 204 -18.27 3.22 -12.89
CA ALA A 204 -18.36 1.95 -13.60
C ALA A 204 -19.86 1.67 -13.75
N LEU A 205 -20.37 1.80 -14.98
CA LEU A 205 -21.75 1.43 -15.28
C LEU A 205 -21.96 -0.03 -14.84
N PRO A 206 -23.04 -0.36 -14.11
CA PRO A 206 -23.46 -1.74 -14.02
C PRO A 206 -23.76 -2.22 -15.43
N GLU A 207 -23.22 -3.38 -15.82
CA GLU A 207 -23.72 -4.13 -16.98
C GLU A 207 -25.22 -4.44 -16.81
#